data_AF-A0A841VMP3-F1
#
_entry.id   AF-A0A841VMP3-F1
#
_cell.length_a   1.000
_cell.length_b   1.000
_cell.length_c   1.000
_cell.angle_alpha   90.00
_cell.angle_beta   90.00
_cell.angle_gamma   90.00
#
_symmetry.space_group_name_H-M   'P 1'
#
loop_
_entity.id
_entity.type
_entity.pdbx_description
1 polymer ?
#
loop_
_entity_poly.entity_id
_entity_poly.type
_entity_poly.pdbx_seq_one_letter_code
_entity_poly.pdbx_strand_id
1 'polypeptide(L)'
;MKIFKKVLTGFCLLLLLLTSWNQQAFANSQLTTEKATNTSPIIEAYGELPLSFQPNYGQTDHKVKFLSRGDGYTLFLTQSSAVLALSNPENKEQTSSSQKTVKSTQIKLQWLGSNPDIQPTSVQPLPGVVNYFVGSNPQQWHQDIPTYAQVKYSSLYPGIDLVYYGNQGQLEYDLLVAPGADPNLIKLKLEGAQQLEIDDQGQLLVHTSSGVLQQHKPIVYQVINGHKQLVEAKYVLSKQQSVEIALASYDSHEPLVIDPVLVYST
;
A
#
# COMPACT_ATOMS: atom_id res chain seq x y z
N MET A 1 -29.64 18.28 48.87
CA MET A 1 -30.24 17.30 49.81
C MET A 1 -31.72 17.64 49.97
N LYS A 2 -32.61 16.65 50.18
CA LYS A 2 -34.03 16.61 49.72
C LYS A 2 -34.11 16.40 48.19
N ILE A 3 -34.60 15.32 47.54
CA ILE A 3 -35.35 14.05 47.86
C ILE A 3 -36.82 14.02 47.37
N PHE A 4 -36.97 13.55 46.11
CA PHE A 4 -37.85 12.44 45.61
C PHE A 4 -39.35 12.62 45.22
N LYS A 5 -39.69 11.87 44.14
CA LYS A 5 -41.02 11.35 43.65
C LYS A 5 -42.00 12.36 42.99
N LYS A 6 -42.96 11.96 42.13
CA LYS A 6 -43.07 11.00 40.97
C LYS A 6 -44.58 10.82 40.64
N VAL A 7 -44.96 10.66 39.35
CA VAL A 7 -46.12 9.82 38.86
C VAL A 7 -47.55 10.42 39.15
N LEU A 8 -48.68 10.23 38.41
CA LEU A 8 -49.15 9.35 37.29
C LEU A 8 -50.27 10.01 36.39
N THR A 9 -50.48 9.49 35.17
CA THR A 9 -51.67 9.41 34.23
C THR A 9 -52.94 10.31 34.26
N GLY A 10 -53.54 10.50 33.06
CA GLY A 10 -55.01 10.61 32.82
C GLY A 10 -55.37 11.54 31.65
N PHE A 11 -55.43 11.13 30.37
CA PHE A 11 -56.45 10.32 29.67
C PHE A 11 -57.88 10.92 29.66
N CYS A 12 -58.33 11.44 28.52
CA CYS A 12 -59.74 11.77 28.21
C CYS A 12 -59.99 11.68 26.69
N LEU A 13 -61.23 11.36 26.26
CA LEU A 13 -61.51 10.82 24.92
C LEU A 13 -62.97 11.08 24.49
N LEU A 14 -63.17 11.72 23.32
CA LEU A 14 -64.41 11.92 22.54
C LEU A 14 -63.96 12.28 21.10
N LEU A 15 -64.48 11.83 19.94
CA LEU A 15 -65.85 11.55 19.44
C LEU A 15 -66.75 12.81 19.48
N LEU A 16 -67.41 13.28 18.41
CA LEU A 16 -67.61 12.85 16.99
C LEU A 16 -68.01 14.12 16.15
N LEU A 17 -68.39 14.19 14.85
CA LEU A 17 -68.88 13.25 13.82
C LEU A 17 -68.53 13.77 12.37
N LEU A 18 -69.37 13.44 11.37
CA LEU A 18 -69.44 13.81 9.92
C LEU A 18 -69.46 15.34 9.59
N THR A 19 -69.18 15.84 8.36
CA THR A 19 -69.67 15.40 7.01
C THR A 19 -68.66 15.52 5.85
N SER A 20 -68.86 14.70 4.82
CA SER A 20 -68.05 14.65 3.59
C SER A 20 -68.69 15.34 2.37
N TRP A 21 -67.91 16.07 1.57
CA TRP A 21 -68.14 16.19 0.13
C TRP A 21 -66.84 16.21 -0.67
N ASN A 22 -66.89 15.64 -1.87
CA ASN A 22 -65.79 15.50 -2.82
C ASN A 22 -66.02 16.47 -3.99
N GLN A 23 -65.00 17.23 -4.42
CA GLN A 23 -64.69 17.45 -5.85
C GLN A 23 -63.38 18.25 -6.06
N GLN A 24 -62.27 17.53 -6.04
CA GLN A 24 -61.34 17.40 -7.17
C GLN A 24 -61.11 18.63 -8.09
N ALA A 25 -59.96 19.30 -7.94
CA ALA A 25 -59.20 19.92 -9.03
C ALA A 25 -57.70 19.95 -8.68
N PHE A 26 -56.82 19.80 -9.68
CA PHE A 26 -55.36 19.77 -9.50
C PHE A 26 -54.72 21.15 -9.71
N ALA A 27 -53.80 21.57 -8.84
CA ALA A 27 -52.66 22.42 -9.20
C ALA A 27 -51.57 22.45 -8.09
N ASN A 28 -50.31 22.31 -8.51
CA ASN A 28 -49.09 22.83 -7.87
C ASN A 28 -48.91 22.68 -6.33
N SER A 29 -48.57 21.48 -5.88
CA SER A 29 -47.50 21.36 -4.88
C SER A 29 -46.14 21.39 -5.60
N GLN A 30 -45.40 22.49 -5.48
CA GLN A 30 -44.01 22.50 -5.94
C GLN A 30 -43.17 21.67 -4.97
N LEU A 31 -42.69 20.51 -5.43
CA LEU A 31 -41.64 19.77 -4.76
C LEU A 31 -40.36 20.63 -4.78
N THR A 32 -39.93 21.09 -3.61
CA THR A 32 -38.62 21.71 -3.44
C THR A 32 -37.55 20.65 -3.64
N THR A 33 -36.96 20.62 -4.84
CA THR A 33 -35.84 19.73 -5.17
C THR A 33 -34.58 20.19 -4.42
N GLU A 34 -34.50 19.83 -3.14
CA GLU A 34 -33.30 19.97 -2.34
C GLU A 34 -32.19 19.11 -2.98
N LYS A 35 -31.17 19.79 -3.52
CA LYS A 35 -30.18 19.19 -4.41
C LYS A 35 -29.14 18.42 -3.60
N ALA A 36 -29.50 17.22 -3.15
CA ALA A 36 -28.63 16.32 -2.40
C ALA A 36 -27.33 16.05 -3.17
N THR A 37 -26.24 16.71 -2.77
CA THR A 37 -24.88 16.46 -3.24
C THR A 37 -24.35 15.18 -2.60
N ASN A 38 -24.86 14.03 -3.06
CA ASN A 38 -24.39 12.70 -2.67
C ASN A 38 -23.03 12.39 -3.32
N THR A 39 -21.98 13.12 -2.93
CA THR A 39 -20.61 12.60 -2.95
C THR A 39 -20.50 11.61 -1.80
N SER A 40 -20.76 10.33 -2.09
CA SER A 40 -20.81 9.28 -1.07
C SER A 40 -19.45 9.13 -0.37
N PRO A 41 -19.38 9.16 0.98
CA PRO A 41 -18.12 8.98 1.73
C PRO A 41 -17.49 7.59 1.51
N ILE A 42 -18.26 6.66 0.96
CA ILE A 42 -17.81 5.36 0.45
C ILE A 42 -16.71 5.52 -0.62
N ILE A 43 -16.79 6.56 -1.47
CA ILE A 43 -15.81 6.77 -2.56
C ILE A 43 -14.47 7.25 -2.01
N GLU A 44 -14.48 8.13 -1.01
CA GLU A 44 -13.28 8.59 -0.30
C GLU A 44 -12.64 7.42 0.46
N ALA A 45 -13.44 6.62 1.17
CA ALA A 45 -12.98 5.42 1.88
C ALA A 45 -12.39 4.33 0.97
N TYR A 46 -12.73 4.29 -0.33
CA TYR A 46 -12.07 3.41 -1.31
C TYR A 46 -10.69 3.92 -1.75
N GLY A 47 -10.42 5.22 -1.64
CA GLY A 47 -9.11 5.81 -1.93
C GLY A 47 -8.09 5.63 -0.81
N GLU A 48 -8.54 5.51 0.44
CA GLU A 48 -7.69 5.35 1.63
C GLU A 48 -7.41 3.88 2.02
N LEU A 49 -7.80 2.90 1.19
CA LEU A 49 -7.58 1.49 1.52
C LEU A 49 -6.08 1.17 1.63
N PRO A 50 -5.60 0.60 2.75
CA PRO A 50 -4.18 0.31 2.94
C PRO A 50 -3.70 -0.74 1.94
N LEU A 51 -2.50 -0.53 1.41
CA LEU A 51 -1.80 -1.46 0.52
C LEU A 51 -1.72 -2.84 1.20
N SER A 52 -2.31 -3.85 0.56
CA SER A 52 -2.48 -5.19 1.13
C SER A 52 -1.87 -6.26 0.24
N PHE A 53 -1.26 -7.26 0.87
CA PHE A 53 -0.51 -8.31 0.19
C PHE A 53 -1.36 -9.57 0.09
N GLN A 54 -1.43 -10.15 -1.10
CA GLN A 54 -2.13 -11.41 -1.37
C GLN A 54 -1.14 -12.49 -1.85
N PRO A 55 -1.27 -13.75 -1.39
CA PRO A 55 -0.46 -14.86 -1.92
C PRO A 55 -0.73 -15.11 -3.40
N ASN A 56 0.30 -15.59 -4.12
CA ASN A 56 0.12 -16.13 -5.46
C ASN A 56 -0.45 -17.55 -5.41
N TYR A 57 -1.72 -17.70 -5.76
CA TYR A 57 -2.43 -18.98 -5.94
C TYR A 57 -2.60 -19.34 -7.42
N GLY A 58 -1.76 -18.76 -8.30
CA GLY A 58 -1.81 -18.95 -9.76
C GLY A 58 -2.39 -17.76 -10.54
N GLN A 59 -2.68 -16.63 -9.88
CA GLN A 59 -3.21 -15.44 -10.55
C GLN A 59 -2.16 -14.71 -11.41
N THR A 60 -0.87 -15.08 -11.28
CA THR A 60 0.26 -14.53 -12.04
C THR A 60 1.44 -15.52 -12.07
N ASP A 61 2.57 -15.14 -12.69
CA ASP A 61 3.75 -16.01 -12.88
C ASP A 61 4.23 -16.67 -11.58
N HIS A 62 4.51 -17.98 -11.65
CA HIS A 62 4.99 -18.82 -10.56
C HIS A 62 6.24 -18.31 -9.79
N LYS A 63 7.02 -17.40 -10.41
CA LYS A 63 8.06 -16.51 -9.85
C LYS A 63 7.62 -15.77 -8.58
N VAL A 64 6.40 -15.28 -8.64
CA VAL A 64 5.78 -14.40 -7.66
C VAL A 64 5.27 -15.24 -6.49
N LYS A 65 5.62 -14.83 -5.27
CA LYS A 65 5.14 -15.43 -4.01
C LYS A 65 3.95 -14.63 -3.45
N PHE A 66 4.05 -13.30 -3.50
CA PHE A 66 2.99 -12.37 -3.13
C PHE A 66 2.88 -11.24 -4.16
N LEU A 67 1.70 -10.65 -4.29
CA LEU A 67 1.50 -9.43 -5.08
C LEU A 67 0.64 -8.42 -4.32
N SER A 68 0.76 -7.16 -4.71
CA SER A 68 -0.06 -6.06 -4.21
C SER A 68 -0.30 -5.01 -5.31
N ARG A 69 -1.30 -4.15 -5.12
CA ARG A 69 -1.67 -3.05 -6.04
C ARG A 69 -1.73 -1.76 -5.25
N GLY A 70 -0.79 -0.85 -5.51
CA GLY A 70 -0.89 0.54 -5.06
C GLY A 70 -1.53 1.41 -6.13
N ASP A 71 -1.63 2.71 -5.89
CA ASP A 71 -1.91 3.63 -6.99
C ASP A 71 -0.70 3.70 -7.95
N GLY A 72 -0.96 3.86 -9.24
CA GLY A 72 0.06 3.90 -10.29
C GLY A 72 0.82 2.58 -10.58
N TYR A 73 0.90 1.60 -9.67
CA TYR A 73 1.73 0.40 -9.87
C TYR A 73 1.14 -0.92 -9.34
N THR A 74 1.60 -2.04 -9.91
CA THR A 74 1.46 -3.38 -9.30
C THR A 74 2.82 -3.86 -8.81
N LEU A 75 2.87 -4.29 -7.55
CA LEU A 75 4.04 -4.90 -6.92
C LEU A 75 3.98 -6.43 -7.03
N PHE A 76 5.08 -7.04 -7.43
CA PHE A 76 5.29 -8.48 -7.41
C PHE A 76 6.49 -8.81 -6.53
N LEU A 77 6.27 -9.55 -5.45
CA LEU A 77 7.29 -10.03 -4.52
C LEU A 77 7.69 -11.46 -4.88
N THR A 78 8.96 -11.65 -5.23
CA THR A 78 9.55 -12.94 -5.61
C THR A 78 10.47 -13.48 -4.51
N GLN A 79 11.25 -14.54 -4.77
CA GLN A 79 12.13 -15.11 -3.75
C GLN A 79 13.25 -14.15 -3.28
N SER A 80 13.80 -13.32 -4.17
CA SER A 80 14.95 -12.44 -3.86
C SER A 80 14.87 -11.06 -4.55
N SER A 81 13.69 -10.66 -4.99
CA SER A 81 13.46 -9.35 -5.64
C SER A 81 12.01 -8.89 -5.51
N ALA A 82 11.82 -7.58 -5.42
CA ALA A 82 10.56 -6.91 -5.69
C ALA A 82 10.56 -6.39 -7.14
N VAL A 83 9.42 -6.46 -7.82
CA VAL A 83 9.24 -5.90 -9.18
C VAL A 83 8.03 -4.98 -9.17
N LEU A 84 8.25 -3.73 -9.56
CA LEU A 84 7.23 -2.70 -9.71
C LEU A 84 6.89 -2.58 -11.19
N ALA A 85 5.68 -2.99 -11.56
CA ALA A 85 5.12 -2.72 -12.88
C ALA A 85 4.38 -1.38 -12.83
N LEU A 86 5.02 -0.34 -13.35
CA LEU A 86 4.52 1.03 -13.37
C LEU A 86 3.51 1.22 -14.51
N SER A 87 2.40 1.88 -14.20
CA SER A 87 1.33 2.24 -15.14
C SER A 87 1.55 3.66 -15.63
N ASN A 88 1.71 3.85 -16.94
CA ASN A 88 1.73 5.19 -17.52
C ASN A 88 0.27 5.69 -17.68
N PRO A 89 -0.13 6.82 -17.07
CA PRO A 89 -1.49 7.36 -17.17
C PRO A 89 -1.84 7.89 -18.57
N GLU A 90 -0.90 8.45 -19.33
CA GLU A 90 -1.11 9.02 -20.67
C GLU A 90 -1.56 7.96 -21.69
N ASN A 91 -1.19 6.69 -21.48
CA ASN A 91 -1.61 5.59 -22.35
C ASN A 91 -3.09 5.17 -22.14
N LYS A 92 -3.82 5.74 -21.18
CA LYS A 92 -5.23 5.42 -20.92
C LYS A 92 -6.18 5.96 -22.00
N GLU A 93 -5.81 7.00 -22.75
CA GLU A 93 -6.72 7.61 -23.75
C GLU A 93 -6.65 6.97 -25.14
N GLN A 94 -5.62 6.18 -25.47
CA GLN A 94 -5.45 5.55 -26.80
C GLN A 94 -5.98 4.12 -26.92
N THR A 95 -6.99 3.73 -26.12
CA THR A 95 -7.66 2.42 -26.25
C THR A 95 -8.89 2.48 -27.16
N SER A 96 -8.67 2.82 -28.43
CA SER A 96 -9.65 2.59 -29.52
C SER A 96 -8.96 1.91 -30.71
N SER A 97 -9.41 0.69 -31.03
CA SER A 97 -9.13 -0.04 -32.28
C SER A 97 -7.65 -0.16 -32.71
N SER A 98 -6.76 -0.69 -31.85
CA SER A 98 -5.56 -1.45 -32.28
C SER A 98 -4.90 -2.20 -31.12
N GLN A 99 -4.35 -3.39 -31.38
CA GLN A 99 -3.56 -4.17 -30.41
C GLN A 99 -2.13 -3.62 -30.24
N LYS A 100 -2.01 -2.37 -29.75
CA LYS A 100 -0.73 -1.86 -29.26
C LYS A 100 -0.49 -2.43 -27.86
N THR A 101 0.48 -3.32 -27.73
CA THR A 101 0.93 -3.81 -26.41
C THR A 101 1.50 -2.64 -25.62
N VAL A 102 0.75 -2.12 -24.65
CA VAL A 102 1.24 -1.10 -23.71
C VAL A 102 2.40 -1.71 -22.93
N LYS A 103 3.63 -1.27 -23.22
CA LYS A 103 4.80 -1.66 -22.45
C LYS A 103 4.71 -1.01 -21.08
N SER A 104 4.34 -1.78 -20.05
CA SER A 104 4.55 -1.35 -18.67
C SER A 104 6.05 -1.18 -18.42
N THR A 105 6.43 -0.05 -17.83
CA THR A 105 7.80 0.14 -17.35
C THR A 105 7.96 -0.72 -16.11
N GLN A 106 8.98 -1.58 -16.08
CA GLN A 106 9.23 -2.49 -14.96
C GLN A 106 10.55 -2.13 -14.29
N ILE A 107 10.49 -1.81 -13.00
CA ILE A 107 11.67 -1.60 -12.15
C ILE A 107 11.80 -2.79 -11.22
N LYS A 108 12.95 -3.47 -11.24
CA LYS A 108 13.25 -4.62 -10.39
C LYS A 108 14.28 -4.24 -9.33
N LEU A 109 13.85 -4.29 -8.08
CA LEU A 109 14.62 -4.15 -6.86
C LEU A 109 15.18 -5.53 -6.48
N GLN A 110 16.48 -5.75 -6.67
CA GLN A 110 17.14 -7.01 -6.30
C GLN A 110 18.13 -6.81 -5.17
N TRP A 111 17.98 -7.58 -4.11
CA TRP A 111 18.94 -7.65 -3.00
C TRP A 111 20.15 -8.48 -3.43
N LEU A 112 21.32 -7.85 -3.56
CA LEU A 112 22.55 -8.53 -3.96
C LEU A 112 23.15 -9.27 -2.78
N GLY A 113 23.55 -10.53 -3.00
CA GLY A 113 24.14 -11.37 -1.94
C GLY A 113 23.16 -11.85 -0.87
N SER A 114 21.84 -11.63 -1.05
CA SER A 114 20.83 -12.15 -0.13
C SER A 114 20.82 -13.67 -0.11
N ASN A 115 20.39 -14.25 1.01
CA ASN A 115 20.11 -15.67 1.20
C ASN A 115 19.32 -16.25 -0.01
N PRO A 116 19.86 -17.22 -0.76
CA PRO A 116 19.23 -17.73 -1.98
C PRO A 116 17.98 -18.60 -1.71
N ASP A 117 17.93 -19.25 -0.55
CA ASP A 117 16.89 -20.23 -0.20
C ASP A 117 15.72 -19.63 0.59
N ILE A 118 15.81 -18.33 0.93
CA ILE A 118 14.80 -17.59 1.70
C ILE A 118 13.39 -17.77 1.14
N GLN A 119 12.41 -17.97 2.02
CA GLN A 119 11.00 -18.00 1.65
C GLN A 119 10.26 -16.85 2.35
N PRO A 120 9.68 -15.89 1.60
CA PRO A 120 8.89 -14.83 2.23
C PRO A 120 7.62 -15.40 2.88
N THR A 121 7.21 -14.76 3.97
CA THR A 121 6.06 -15.16 4.79
C THR A 121 5.10 -13.99 4.94
N SER A 122 3.79 -14.24 4.95
CA SER A 122 2.79 -13.22 5.21
C SER A 122 2.56 -13.03 6.71
N VAL A 123 2.41 -11.77 7.14
CA VAL A 123 2.27 -11.37 8.55
C VAL A 123 1.08 -10.42 8.68
N GLN A 124 0.40 -10.48 9.83
CA GLN A 124 -0.84 -9.74 10.13
C GLN A 124 -1.96 -9.94 9.09
N PRO A 125 -2.77 -11.01 9.21
CA PRO A 125 -3.95 -11.22 8.37
C PRO A 125 -4.93 -10.06 8.49
N LEU A 126 -5.47 -9.63 7.35
CA LEU A 126 -6.50 -8.60 7.24
C LEU A 126 -7.89 -9.26 7.07
N PRO A 127 -8.99 -8.59 7.44
CA PRO A 127 -10.34 -9.12 7.31
C PRO A 127 -10.87 -9.16 5.86
N GLY A 128 -10.13 -8.62 4.89
CA GLY A 128 -10.50 -8.59 3.48
C GLY A 128 -10.01 -9.82 2.71
N VAL A 129 -10.74 -10.17 1.65
CA VAL A 129 -10.34 -11.19 0.66
C VAL A 129 -10.40 -10.63 -0.76
N VAL A 130 -9.57 -11.15 -1.65
CA VAL A 130 -9.58 -10.79 -3.09
C VAL A 130 -10.20 -11.92 -3.91
N ASN A 131 -11.00 -11.55 -4.90
CA ASN A 131 -11.61 -12.47 -5.86
C ASN A 131 -11.18 -12.08 -7.30
N TYR A 132 -10.89 -13.08 -8.12
CA TYR A 132 -10.41 -12.96 -9.51
C TYR A 132 -11.34 -13.70 -10.45
N PHE A 133 -12.28 -12.98 -11.05
CA PHE A 133 -13.24 -13.52 -12.03
C PHE A 133 -12.74 -13.30 -13.48
N VAL A 134 -11.57 -13.85 -13.80
CA VAL A 134 -10.89 -13.63 -15.09
C VAL A 134 -11.38 -14.64 -16.13
N GLY A 135 -11.90 -14.14 -17.24
CA GLY A 135 -12.40 -14.97 -18.35
C GLY A 135 -13.72 -15.68 -18.07
N SER A 136 -14.22 -16.40 -19.08
CA SER A 136 -15.56 -17.01 -19.09
C SER A 136 -15.63 -18.42 -18.49
N ASN A 137 -14.54 -18.95 -17.93
CA ASN A 137 -14.51 -20.28 -17.30
C ASN A 137 -14.41 -20.15 -15.77
N PRO A 138 -15.47 -20.46 -15.00
CA PRO A 138 -15.43 -20.42 -13.53
C PRO A 138 -14.38 -21.33 -12.89
N GLN A 139 -13.95 -22.40 -13.57
CA GLN A 139 -12.85 -23.27 -13.10
C GLN A 139 -11.46 -22.62 -13.21
N GLN A 140 -11.38 -21.36 -13.67
CA GLN A 140 -10.16 -20.53 -13.71
C GLN A 140 -10.32 -19.25 -12.87
N TRP A 141 -11.42 -19.14 -12.11
CA TRP A 141 -11.59 -18.07 -11.13
C TRP A 141 -10.89 -18.44 -9.83
N HIS A 142 -10.26 -17.46 -9.17
CA HIS A 142 -9.72 -17.63 -7.82
C HIS A 142 -10.56 -16.83 -6.85
N GLN A 143 -11.02 -17.46 -5.77
CA GLN A 143 -11.89 -16.84 -4.77
C GLN A 143 -11.28 -16.88 -3.38
N ASP A 144 -11.79 -16.02 -2.51
CA ASP A 144 -11.49 -15.98 -1.07
C ASP A 144 -9.99 -15.95 -0.73
N ILE A 145 -9.17 -15.30 -1.59
CA ILE A 145 -7.73 -15.17 -1.39
C ILE A 145 -7.50 -14.26 -0.17
N PRO A 146 -6.84 -14.75 0.90
CA PRO A 146 -6.63 -13.95 2.11
C PRO A 146 -5.67 -12.78 1.84
N THR A 147 -5.92 -11.65 2.49
CA THR A 147 -5.04 -10.48 2.46
C THR A 147 -4.28 -10.31 3.78
N TYR A 148 -3.12 -9.67 3.71
CA TYR A 148 -2.20 -9.46 4.83
C TYR A 148 -1.63 -8.05 4.78
N ALA A 149 -1.31 -7.47 5.95
CA ALA A 149 -0.74 -6.13 6.03
C ALA A 149 0.76 -6.08 5.71
N GLN A 150 1.47 -7.22 5.86
CA GLN A 150 2.92 -7.28 5.73
C GLN A 150 3.40 -8.57 5.04
N VAL A 151 4.57 -8.50 4.39
CA VAL A 151 5.34 -9.66 3.91
C VAL A 151 6.77 -9.59 4.45
N LYS A 152 7.15 -10.59 5.25
CA LYS A 152 8.46 -10.69 5.90
C LYS A 152 9.38 -11.70 5.22
N TYR A 153 10.58 -11.25 4.90
CA TYR A 153 11.75 -12.00 4.47
C TYR A 153 12.70 -12.16 5.66
N SER A 154 12.55 -13.26 6.40
CA SER A 154 13.40 -13.56 7.57
C SER A 154 14.79 -14.03 7.14
N SER A 155 15.85 -13.49 7.73
CA SER A 155 17.25 -13.74 7.36
C SER A 155 17.53 -13.52 5.86
N LEU A 156 17.18 -12.32 5.36
CA LEU A 156 17.58 -11.83 4.03
C LEU A 156 19.11 -11.82 3.92
N TYR A 157 19.78 -11.36 4.98
CA TYR A 157 21.20 -11.57 5.24
C TYR A 157 21.36 -12.17 6.65
N PRO A 158 22.54 -12.68 7.03
CA PRO A 158 22.77 -13.17 8.40
C PRO A 158 22.49 -12.08 9.44
N GLY A 159 21.43 -12.26 10.22
CA GLY A 159 20.99 -11.29 11.23
C GLY A 159 20.26 -10.05 10.70
N ILE A 160 19.81 -10.06 9.44
CA ILE A 160 19.02 -8.96 8.86
C ILE A 160 17.73 -9.49 8.24
N ASP A 161 16.60 -9.03 8.76
CA ASP A 161 15.27 -9.27 8.18
C ASP A 161 14.85 -8.10 7.28
N LEU A 162 13.96 -8.37 6.32
CA LEU A 162 13.28 -7.36 5.52
C LEU A 162 11.75 -7.53 5.66
N VAL A 163 11.03 -6.43 5.86
CA VAL A 163 9.56 -6.42 5.98
C VAL A 163 8.98 -5.41 5.01
N TYR A 164 8.22 -5.86 4.01
CA TYR A 164 7.40 -4.97 3.17
C TYR A 164 6.04 -4.74 3.84
N TYR A 165 5.55 -3.50 3.81
CA TYR A 165 4.25 -3.13 4.35
C TYR A 165 3.63 -1.95 3.57
N GLY A 166 2.39 -1.59 3.93
CA GLY A 166 1.65 -0.51 3.31
C GLY A 166 1.51 0.72 4.21
N ASN A 167 1.76 1.91 3.67
CA ASN A 167 1.48 3.20 4.32
C ASN A 167 0.74 4.13 3.34
N GLN A 168 -0.46 4.59 3.69
CA GLN A 168 -1.29 5.47 2.83
C GLN A 168 -1.41 5.01 1.35
N GLY A 169 -1.50 3.69 1.13
CA GLY A 169 -1.56 3.08 -0.21
C GLY A 169 -0.21 2.98 -0.94
N GLN A 170 0.86 3.55 -0.39
CA GLN A 170 2.24 3.46 -0.88
C GLN A 170 2.97 2.26 -0.27
N LEU A 171 4.08 1.88 -0.90
CA LEU A 171 4.93 0.77 -0.48
C LEU A 171 6.06 1.28 0.40
N GLU A 172 6.18 0.74 1.59
CA GLU A 172 7.33 0.97 2.47
C GLU A 172 7.99 -0.37 2.83
N TYR A 173 9.23 -0.32 3.31
CA TYR A 173 9.89 -1.51 3.83
C TYR A 173 10.90 -1.19 4.95
N ASP A 174 10.91 -2.04 5.97
CA ASP A 174 11.93 -2.01 7.02
C ASP A 174 13.05 -3.01 6.69
N LEU A 175 14.29 -2.61 6.90
CA LEU A 175 15.43 -3.51 7.10
C LEU A 175 15.78 -3.53 8.59
N LEU A 176 15.54 -4.67 9.23
CA LEU A 176 15.70 -4.88 10.67
C LEU A 176 17.04 -5.60 10.91
N VAL A 177 18.04 -4.84 11.36
CA VAL A 177 19.40 -5.33 11.60
C VAL A 177 19.53 -5.69 13.09
N ALA A 178 19.81 -6.96 13.38
CA ALA A 178 20.02 -7.46 14.73
C ALA A 178 21.38 -6.99 15.31
N PRO A 179 21.53 -6.95 16.65
CA PRO A 179 22.82 -6.71 17.31
C PRO A 179 23.95 -7.56 16.72
N GLY A 180 25.07 -6.92 16.39
CA GLY A 180 26.25 -7.56 15.80
C GLY A 180 26.13 -8.00 14.33
N ALA A 181 24.99 -7.79 13.66
CA ALA A 181 24.87 -8.04 12.21
C ALA A 181 25.54 -6.92 11.38
N ASP A 182 26.02 -7.25 10.18
CA ASP A 182 26.75 -6.32 9.31
C ASP A 182 25.83 -5.65 8.27
N PRO A 183 25.46 -4.36 8.42
CA PRO A 183 24.63 -3.66 7.44
C PRO A 183 25.35 -3.40 6.11
N ASN A 184 26.68 -3.54 6.02
CA ASN A 184 27.41 -3.34 4.75
C ASN A 184 27.11 -4.44 3.71
N LEU A 185 26.43 -5.52 4.13
CA LEU A 185 25.86 -6.55 3.26
C LEU A 185 24.65 -6.02 2.45
N ILE A 186 23.95 -4.99 2.94
CA ILE A 186 22.74 -4.44 2.32
C ILE A 186 23.09 -3.71 1.03
N LYS A 187 22.80 -4.35 -0.11
CA LYS A 187 23.10 -3.79 -1.45
C LYS A 187 21.90 -4.02 -2.37
N LEU A 188 21.26 -2.92 -2.79
CA LEU A 188 20.07 -2.93 -3.63
C LEU A 188 20.45 -2.63 -5.08
N LYS A 189 20.30 -3.59 -5.99
CA LYS A 189 20.40 -3.35 -7.44
C LYS A 189 19.06 -2.93 -8.01
N LEU A 190 19.06 -1.90 -8.84
CA LEU A 190 17.90 -1.44 -9.60
C LEU A 190 18.08 -1.77 -11.08
N GLU A 191 17.24 -2.65 -11.61
CA GLU A 191 17.18 -3.01 -13.03
C GLU A 191 15.94 -2.39 -13.69
N GLY A 192 16.08 -1.94 -14.94
CA GLY A 192 15.02 -1.25 -15.69
C GLY A 192 15.07 0.29 -15.61
N ALA A 193 15.86 0.85 -14.69
CA ALA A 193 16.12 2.29 -14.60
C ALA A 193 16.97 2.79 -15.78
N GLN A 194 16.62 3.96 -16.32
CA GLN A 194 17.40 4.66 -17.35
C GLN A 194 18.61 5.38 -16.74
N GLN A 195 18.41 6.01 -15.58
CA GLN A 195 19.44 6.69 -14.79
C GLN A 195 19.11 6.51 -13.29
N LEU A 196 20.15 6.43 -12.47
CA LEU A 196 20.06 6.58 -11.01
C LEU A 196 20.77 7.86 -10.61
N GLU A 197 20.20 8.59 -9.66
CA GLU A 197 20.70 9.88 -9.20
C GLU A 197 20.43 10.04 -7.70
N ILE A 198 21.22 10.86 -7.01
CA ILE A 198 20.94 11.29 -5.65
C ILE A 198 20.88 12.81 -5.69
N ASP A 199 19.78 13.40 -5.21
CA ASP A 199 19.54 14.84 -5.25
C ASP A 199 20.22 15.60 -4.08
N ASP A 200 19.97 16.91 -4.00
CA ASP A 200 20.53 17.80 -2.97
C ASP A 200 19.93 17.57 -1.58
N GLN A 201 18.78 16.90 -1.49
CA GLN A 201 18.12 16.51 -0.23
C GLN A 201 18.57 15.11 0.24
N GLY A 202 19.18 14.32 -0.65
CA GLY A 202 19.63 12.96 -0.41
C GLY A 202 18.58 11.88 -0.75
N GLN A 203 17.54 12.23 -1.51
CA GLN A 203 16.61 11.27 -2.09
C GLN A 203 17.33 10.49 -3.21
N LEU A 204 16.97 9.23 -3.40
CA LEU A 204 17.37 8.44 -4.57
C LEU A 204 16.30 8.63 -5.66
N LEU A 205 16.70 9.16 -6.81
CA LEU A 205 15.86 9.32 -7.98
C LEU A 205 16.15 8.20 -8.99
N VAL A 206 15.11 7.46 -9.34
CA VAL A 206 15.14 6.34 -10.28
C VAL A 206 14.38 6.76 -11.53
N HIS A 207 15.11 7.24 -12.53
CA HIS A 207 14.53 7.76 -13.77
C HIS A 207 14.07 6.62 -14.68
N THR A 208 12.84 6.71 -15.19
CA THR A 208 12.20 5.63 -15.97
C THR A 208 11.45 6.16 -17.19
N SER A 209 11.13 5.26 -18.13
CA SER A 209 10.27 5.55 -19.29
C SER A 209 8.78 5.81 -18.96
N SER A 210 8.41 6.00 -17.70
CA SER A 210 7.05 6.35 -17.28
C SER A 210 6.99 7.37 -16.14
N GLY A 211 8.08 8.11 -15.89
CA GLY A 211 8.20 9.05 -14.78
C GLY A 211 9.36 8.68 -13.84
N VAL A 212 9.44 9.36 -12.70
CA VAL A 212 10.50 9.16 -11.70
C VAL A 212 9.94 8.41 -10.50
N LEU A 213 10.57 7.29 -10.16
CA LEU A 213 10.35 6.62 -8.88
C LEU A 213 11.35 7.20 -7.86
N GLN A 214 10.85 7.77 -6.77
CA GLN A 214 11.63 8.47 -5.75
C GLN A 214 11.68 7.63 -4.47
N GLN A 215 12.87 7.32 -3.99
CA GLN A 215 13.05 6.68 -2.69
C GLN A 215 13.64 7.71 -1.72
N HIS A 216 12.94 7.97 -0.62
CA HIS A 216 13.36 8.98 0.34
C HIS A 216 14.68 8.62 1.01
N LYS A 217 15.45 9.64 1.42
CA LYS A 217 16.64 9.51 2.26
C LYS A 217 16.32 8.58 3.45
N PRO A 218 17.11 7.53 3.70
CA PRO A 218 16.73 6.49 4.65
C PRO A 218 16.72 7.05 6.08
N ILE A 219 15.62 6.82 6.80
CA ILE A 219 15.50 7.11 8.22
C ILE A 219 16.11 5.92 8.96
N VAL A 220 17.24 6.13 9.63
CA VAL A 220 17.94 5.07 10.36
C VAL A 220 17.96 5.39 11.84
N TYR A 221 17.68 4.39 12.68
CA TYR A 221 17.54 4.60 14.12
C TYR A 221 17.76 3.36 14.98
N GLN A 222 18.00 3.62 16.27
CA GLN A 222 18.02 2.63 17.36
C GLN A 222 16.98 3.04 18.42
N VAL A 223 16.57 2.10 19.28
CA VAL A 223 15.61 2.38 20.38
C VAL A 223 16.30 2.18 21.73
N ILE A 224 17.11 3.15 22.13
CA ILE A 224 17.95 3.08 23.32
C ILE A 224 17.18 3.62 24.53
N ASN A 225 17.09 2.83 25.61
CA ASN A 225 16.29 3.14 26.80
C ASN A 225 14.81 3.53 26.50
N GLY A 226 14.23 2.99 25.41
CA GLY A 226 12.87 3.31 24.96
C GLY A 226 12.73 4.58 24.10
N HIS A 227 13.82 5.27 23.77
CA HIS A 227 13.80 6.48 22.96
C HIS A 227 14.38 6.22 21.54
N LYS A 228 13.70 6.74 20.51
CA LYS A 228 14.16 6.66 19.10
C LYS A 228 15.37 7.59 18.90
N GLN A 229 16.57 7.04 18.88
CA GLN A 229 17.82 7.75 18.57
C GLN A 229 18.11 7.60 17.08
N LEU A 230 18.17 8.71 16.34
CA LEU A 230 18.53 8.69 14.92
C LEU A 230 20.03 8.43 14.72
N VAL A 231 20.35 7.71 13.65
CA VAL A 231 21.70 7.51 13.12
C VAL A 231 21.76 8.22 11.77
N GLU A 232 22.80 9.02 11.52
CA GLU A 232 22.93 9.66 10.21
C GLU A 232 23.20 8.60 9.13
N ALA A 233 22.43 8.67 8.04
CA ALA A 233 22.55 7.77 6.90
C ALA A 233 22.37 8.52 5.58
N LYS A 234 22.92 7.96 4.50
CA LYS A 234 22.73 8.42 3.12
C LYS A 234 22.89 7.28 2.12
N TYR A 235 22.27 7.42 0.95
CA TYR A 235 22.57 6.56 -0.19
C TYR A 235 23.97 6.82 -0.74
N VAL A 236 24.56 5.78 -1.32
CA VAL A 236 25.75 5.83 -2.16
C VAL A 236 25.47 5.00 -3.41
N LEU A 237 25.59 5.61 -4.59
CA LEU A 237 25.55 4.88 -5.85
C LEU A 237 26.90 4.18 -6.07
N SER A 238 26.89 2.86 -6.16
CA SER A 238 28.05 2.06 -6.56
C SER A 238 27.97 1.69 -8.04
N LYS A 239 29.00 1.02 -8.56
CA LYS A 239 29.06 0.63 -9.99
C LYS A 239 27.95 -0.40 -10.28
N GLN A 240 27.56 -0.54 -11.56
CA GLN A 240 26.55 -1.50 -12.02
C GLN A 240 25.09 -1.28 -11.52
N GLN A 241 24.68 -0.02 -11.29
CA GLN A 241 23.31 0.36 -10.86
C GLN A 241 22.89 -0.25 -9.51
N SER A 242 23.83 -0.38 -8.58
CA SER A 242 23.54 -0.70 -7.18
C SER A 242 23.61 0.53 -6.27
N VAL A 243 22.75 0.49 -5.26
CA VAL A 243 22.61 1.47 -4.19
C VAL A 243 23.02 0.81 -2.89
N GLU A 244 23.85 1.50 -2.13
CA GLU A 244 24.35 1.08 -0.82
C GLU A 244 23.99 2.16 0.20
N ILE A 245 23.86 1.80 1.48
CA ILE A 245 23.51 2.74 2.54
C ILE A 245 24.75 2.98 3.41
N ALA A 246 25.31 4.18 3.32
CA ALA A 246 26.40 4.60 4.19
C ALA A 246 25.83 5.12 5.51
N LEU A 247 26.31 4.55 6.62
CA LEU A 247 25.91 4.86 7.99
C LEU A 247 27.01 5.61 8.73
N ALA A 248 26.61 6.54 9.61
CA ALA A 248 27.48 7.04 10.68
C ALA A 248 27.59 6.01 11.82
N SER A 249 28.46 6.29 12.79
CA SER A 249 28.65 5.43 13.98
C SER A 249 27.36 5.26 14.78
N TYR A 250 27.07 4.02 15.16
CA TYR A 250 25.94 3.60 15.99
C TYR A 250 26.42 2.54 17.00
N ASP A 251 25.59 2.15 17.99
CA ASP A 251 25.95 1.09 18.93
C ASP A 251 25.64 -0.29 18.32
N SER A 252 26.66 -1.09 18.01
CA SER A 252 26.49 -2.41 17.41
C SER A 252 25.87 -3.46 18.35
N HIS A 253 25.67 -3.16 19.64
CA HIS A 253 25.00 -4.04 20.60
C HIS A 253 23.48 -3.85 20.63
N GLU A 254 22.97 -2.76 20.04
CA GLU A 254 21.55 -2.43 19.99
C GLU A 254 20.98 -2.68 18.57
N PRO A 255 19.71 -3.10 18.42
CA PRO A 255 19.10 -3.25 17.12
C PRO A 255 19.10 -1.94 16.33
N LEU A 256 19.27 -2.04 15.00
CA LEU A 256 19.24 -0.91 14.08
C LEU A 256 18.12 -1.12 13.05
N VAL A 257 17.22 -0.16 12.94
CA VAL A 257 16.16 -0.13 11.93
C VAL A 257 16.56 0.85 10.84
N ILE A 258 16.48 0.41 9.59
CA ILE A 258 16.65 1.21 8.38
C ILE A 258 15.31 1.22 7.65
N ASP A 259 14.70 2.40 7.58
CA ASP A 259 13.35 2.69 7.06
C ASP A 259 13.47 3.62 5.83
N PRO A 260 13.34 3.09 4.59
CA PRO A 260 13.33 3.88 3.38
C PRO A 260 11.94 3.87 2.69
N VAL A 261 11.24 5.00 2.79
CA VAL A 261 9.95 5.24 2.12
C VAL A 261 10.12 5.31 0.59
N LEU A 262 9.23 4.65 -0.16
CA LEU A 262 9.25 4.63 -1.62
C LEU A 262 7.98 5.27 -2.22
N VAL A 263 8.18 6.40 -2.90
CA VAL A 263 7.13 7.22 -3.51
C VAL A 263 7.23 7.14 -5.03
N TYR A 264 6.11 6.89 -5.71
CA TYR A 264 6.03 7.01 -7.17
C TYR A 264 5.24 8.27 -7.53
N SER A 265 5.86 9.19 -8.26
CA SER A 265 5.15 10.33 -8.87
C SER A 265 5.10 10.13 -10.39
N THR A 266 3.92 10.34 -10.94
CA THR A 266 3.71 10.60 -12.38
C THR A 266 4.16 12.01 -12.72
#